data_AF-A0A0C9SNW8-F1
#
_entry.id   AF-A0A0C9SNW8-F1
#
_cell.length_a   1.000
_cell.length_b   1.000
_cell.length_c   1.000
_cell.angle_alpha   90.00
_cell.angle_beta   90.00
_cell.angle_gamma   90.00
#
_symmetry.space_group_name_H-M   'P 1'
#
loop_
_entity.id
_entity.type
_entity.pdbx_description
1 polymer ?
#
loop_
_entity_poly.entity_id
_entity_poly.type
_entity_poly.pdbx_seq_one_letter_code
_entity_poly.pdbx_strand_id
1 'polypeptide(L)'
;MPTPQLNWAARVGNQLLAEQLAYDHGELQQMVGQDYPNLNEGQKRIYDEVLESVNGQRGDAYFVHSAGGCGKTHLFNLIAAGVRSAEKVVLCVASSGIASL
;
A
#
# COMPACT_ATOMS: atom_id res chain seq x y z
N MET A 1 19.62 14.46 17.52
CA MET A 1 18.37 14.12 16.82
C MET A 1 18.60 14.35 15.33
N PRO A 2 18.10 13.49 14.42
CA PRO A 2 18.19 13.77 12.99
C PRO A 2 17.44 15.06 12.67
N THR A 3 18.05 15.91 11.85
CA THR A 3 17.43 17.16 11.38
C THR A 3 16.53 16.86 10.18
N PRO A 4 15.37 17.53 10.06
CA PRO A 4 14.52 17.41 8.88
C PRO A 4 15.31 17.79 7.63
N GLN A 5 15.47 16.86 6.69
CA GLN A 5 16.19 17.10 5.44
C GLN A 5 15.35 17.87 4.41
N LEU A 6 14.03 17.89 4.60
CA LEU A 6 13.09 18.62 3.77
C LEU A 6 12.70 19.96 4.41
N ASN A 7 12.62 21.00 3.59
CA ASN A 7 12.09 22.29 3.99
C ASN A 7 10.55 22.26 4.01
N TRP A 8 10.00 21.76 5.11
CA TRP A 8 8.55 21.68 5.33
C TRP A 8 7.84 23.03 5.25
N ALA A 9 8.54 24.13 5.58
CA ALA A 9 8.00 25.48 5.53
C ALA A 9 7.85 26.05 4.11
N ALA A 10 8.55 25.48 3.12
CA ALA A 10 8.46 25.88 1.71
C ALA A 10 7.42 25.07 0.90
N ARG A 11 6.85 24.00 1.47
CA ARG A 11 5.82 23.20 0.79
C ARG A 11 4.45 23.89 0.94
N VAL A 12 3.84 24.22 -0.19
CA VAL A 12 2.45 24.67 -0.26
C VAL A 12 1.56 23.45 -0.48
N GLY A 13 0.63 23.17 0.44
CA GLY A 13 -0.26 22.01 0.36
C GLY A 13 0.35 20.69 0.85
N ASN A 14 -0.45 19.61 0.82
CA ASN A 14 -0.01 18.28 1.26
C ASN A 14 0.48 17.46 0.07
N GLN A 15 1.78 17.57 -0.23
CA GLN A 15 2.38 16.88 -1.36
C GLN A 15 2.34 15.34 -1.22
N LEU A 16 2.31 14.78 0.00
CA LEU A 16 2.10 13.33 0.17
C LEU A 16 0.73 12.90 -0.35
N LEU A 17 -0.31 13.69 -0.08
CA LEU A 17 -1.63 13.46 -0.65
C LEU A 17 -1.64 13.67 -2.17
N ALA A 18 -0.96 14.69 -2.66
CA ALA A 18 -0.86 14.95 -4.11
C ALA A 18 -0.20 13.78 -4.85
N GLU A 19 0.88 13.21 -4.29
CA GLU A 19 1.55 12.04 -4.84
C GLU A 19 0.64 10.81 -4.84
N GLN A 20 -0.16 10.60 -3.79
CA GLN A 20 -1.12 9.49 -3.72
C GLN A 20 -2.30 9.64 -4.70
N LEU A 21 -2.69 10.86 -5.04
CA LEU A 21 -3.74 11.14 -6.03
C LEU A 21 -3.22 11.20 -7.47
N ALA A 22 -1.90 11.22 -7.67
CA ALA A 22 -1.27 11.30 -8.99
C ALA A 22 -1.01 9.93 -9.64
N TYR A 23 -1.27 8.82 -8.93
CA TYR A 23 -1.11 7.48 -9.50
C TYR A 23 -2.11 7.23 -10.64
N ASP A 24 -1.67 6.53 -11.68
CA ASP A 24 -2.57 6.08 -12.74
C ASP A 24 -3.43 4.91 -12.23
N HIS A 25 -4.70 5.20 -11.96
CA HIS A 25 -5.64 4.21 -11.46
C HIS A 25 -5.86 3.07 -12.46
N GLY A 26 -5.80 3.33 -13.77
CA GLY A 26 -5.98 2.32 -14.81
C GLY A 26 -4.80 1.34 -14.87
N GLU A 27 -3.57 1.85 -14.78
CA GLU A 27 -2.37 1.03 -14.69
C GLU A 27 -2.39 0.15 -13.43
N LEU A 28 -2.80 0.72 -12.29
CA LEU A 28 -2.92 -0.03 -11.03
C LEU A 28 -4.00 -1.12 -11.10
N GLN A 29 -5.15 -0.87 -11.73
CA GLN A 29 -6.17 -1.90 -11.95
C GLN A 29 -5.66 -3.04 -12.83
N GLN A 30 -4.90 -2.69 -13.88
CA GLN A 30 -4.29 -3.69 -14.76
C GLN A 30 -3.26 -4.54 -14.01
N MET A 31 -2.37 -3.91 -13.23
CA MET A 31 -1.41 -4.62 -12.38
C MET A 31 -2.14 -5.57 -11.41
N VAL A 32 -3.18 -5.09 -10.72
CA VAL A 32 -3.98 -5.93 -9.81
C VAL A 32 -4.58 -7.12 -10.54
N GLY A 33 -5.18 -6.92 -11.73
CA GLY A 33 -5.77 -7.98 -12.53
C GLY A 33 -4.76 -9.04 -13.00
N GLN A 34 -3.51 -8.65 -13.24
CA GLN A 34 -2.44 -9.56 -13.66
C GLN A 34 -1.82 -10.33 -12.49
N ASP A 35 -1.63 -9.67 -11.35
CA ASP A 35 -0.85 -10.23 -10.23
C ASP A 35 -1.72 -10.92 -9.17
N TYR A 36 -2.99 -10.54 -9.02
CA TYR A 36 -3.91 -11.20 -8.09
C TYR A 36 -4.05 -12.71 -8.36
N PRO A 37 -4.21 -13.19 -9.62
CA PRO A 37 -4.25 -14.62 -9.92
C PRO A 37 -3.02 -15.39 -9.44
N ASN A 38 -1.85 -14.75 -9.42
CA ASN A 38 -0.55 -15.33 -9.04
C ASN A 38 -0.37 -15.49 -7.52
N LEU A 39 -1.25 -14.91 -6.71
CA LEU A 39 -1.24 -15.12 -5.27
C LEU A 39 -1.64 -16.56 -4.90
N ASN A 40 -0.98 -17.11 -3.88
CA ASN A 40 -1.46 -18.34 -3.25
C ASN A 40 -2.75 -18.08 -2.43
N GLU A 41 -3.46 -19.14 -2.03
CA GLU A 41 -4.73 -19.00 -1.32
C GLU A 41 -4.64 -18.18 -0.03
N GLY A 42 -3.56 -18.31 0.74
CA GLY A 42 -3.37 -17.55 1.98
C GLY A 42 -3.18 -16.07 1.72
N GLN A 43 -2.41 -15.72 0.69
CA GLN A 43 -2.22 -14.35 0.25
C GLN A 43 -3.51 -13.73 -0.29
N LYS A 44 -4.30 -14.48 -1.08
CA LYS A 44 -5.62 -14.04 -1.56
C LYS A 44 -6.55 -13.71 -0.41
N ARG A 45 -6.67 -14.61 0.57
CA ARG A 45 -7.48 -14.37 1.77
C ARG A 45 -7.07 -13.09 2.51
N ILE A 46 -5.77 -12.84 2.68
CA ILE A 46 -5.28 -11.60 3.32
C ILE A 46 -5.64 -10.38 2.47
N TYR A 47 -5.41 -10.45 1.16
CA TYR A 47 -5.74 -9.36 0.25
C TYR A 47 -7.23 -9.02 0.32
N ASP A 48 -8.09 -10.00 0.15
CA ASP A 48 -9.55 -9.82 0.11
C ASP A 48 -10.06 -9.25 1.44
N GLU A 49 -9.59 -9.79 2.56
CA GLU A 49 -9.97 -9.35 3.92
C GLU A 49 -9.57 -7.89 4.19
N VAL A 50 -8.36 -7.49 3.79
CA VAL A 50 -7.92 -6.09 3.95
C VAL A 50 -8.73 -5.16 3.04
N LEU A 51 -8.97 -5.54 1.78
CA LEU A 51 -9.75 -4.73 0.85
C LEU A 51 -11.21 -4.59 1.32
N GLU A 52 -11.80 -5.66 1.85
CA GLU A 52 -13.13 -5.61 2.45
C GLU A 52 -13.18 -4.67 3.65
N SER A 53 -12.19 -4.72 4.54
CA SER A 53 -12.09 -3.79 5.68
C SER A 53 -12.00 -2.33 5.24
N VAL A 54 -11.16 -2.05 4.24
CA VAL A 54 -10.97 -0.71 3.67
C VAL A 54 -12.24 -0.21 2.97
N ASN A 55 -12.97 -1.10 2.29
CA ASN A 55 -14.21 -0.76 1.61
C ASN A 55 -15.38 -0.59 2.57
N GLY A 56 -15.45 -1.42 3.61
CA GLY A 56 -16.43 -1.36 4.68
C GLY A 56 -16.11 -0.33 5.77
N GLN A 57 -14.98 0.38 5.67
CA GLN A 57 -14.53 1.37 6.66
C GLN A 57 -14.47 0.79 8.10
N ARG A 58 -14.13 -0.49 8.23
CA ARG A 58 -14.20 -1.22 9.51
C ARG A 58 -13.08 -0.83 10.48
N GLY A 59 -11.96 -0.34 9.96
CA GLY A 59 -10.82 0.10 10.76
C GLY A 59 -10.04 -1.05 11.40
N ASP A 60 -10.05 -2.23 10.75
CA ASP A 60 -9.40 -3.43 11.28
C ASP A 60 -7.87 -3.31 11.25
N ALA A 61 -7.21 -4.05 12.15
CA ALA A 61 -5.76 -4.16 12.20
C ALA A 61 -5.35 -5.62 12.02
N TYR A 62 -4.37 -5.84 11.15
CA TYR A 62 -3.92 -7.17 10.75
C TYR A 62 -2.44 -7.38 11.03
N PHE A 63 -2.09 -8.59 11.48
CA PHE A 63 -0.70 -9.04 11.60
C PHE A 63 -0.42 -10.17 10.61
N VAL A 64 0.46 -9.93 9.66
CA VAL A 64 0.83 -10.91 8.64
C VAL A 64 2.14 -11.59 9.03
N HIS A 65 2.05 -12.86 9.43
CA HIS A 65 3.20 -13.70 9.74
C HIS A 65 3.56 -14.63 8.57
N SER A 66 4.81 -14.61 8.14
CA SER A 66 5.34 -15.63 7.23
C SER A 66 6.85 -15.76 7.37
N ALA A 67 7.41 -16.86 6.88
CA ALA A 67 8.85 -17.05 6.82
C ALA A 67 9.51 -16.03 5.86
N GLY A 68 10.84 -15.90 5.94
CA GLY A 68 11.60 -15.11 4.97
C GLY A 68 11.38 -15.63 3.54
N GLY A 69 11.29 -14.73 2.55
CA GLY A 69 11.14 -15.11 1.14
C GLY A 69 9.72 -15.46 0.67
N CYS A 70 8.71 -15.49 1.54
CA CYS A 70 7.32 -15.84 1.17
C CYS A 70 6.54 -14.70 0.47
N GLY A 71 7.22 -13.79 -0.24
CA GLY A 71 6.54 -12.77 -1.06
C GLY A 71 5.72 -11.74 -0.28
N LYS A 72 6.06 -11.42 0.98
CA LYS A 72 5.36 -10.37 1.76
C LYS A 72 5.33 -9.02 1.04
N THR A 73 6.47 -8.62 0.47
CA THR A 73 6.59 -7.39 -0.31
C THR A 73 5.62 -7.38 -1.50
N HIS A 74 5.53 -8.50 -2.22
CA HIS A 74 4.60 -8.63 -3.36
C HIS A 74 3.15 -8.48 -2.90
N LEU A 75 2.75 -9.15 -1.82
CA LEU A 75 1.41 -9.02 -1.24
C LEU A 75 1.09 -7.57 -0.83
N PHE A 76 1.98 -6.92 -0.07
CA PHE A 76 1.74 -5.54 0.40
C PHE A 76 1.69 -4.53 -0.75
N ASN A 77 2.53 -4.69 -1.78
CA ASN A 77 2.47 -3.86 -2.98
C ASN A 77 1.13 -4.01 -3.69
N LEU A 78 0.65 -5.25 -3.83
CA LEU A 78 -0.61 -5.52 -4.49
C LEU A 78 -1.80 -4.96 -3.70
N ILE A 79 -1.80 -5.08 -2.36
CA ILE A 79 -2.79 -4.45 -1.49
C ILE A 79 -2.79 -2.93 -1.70
N ALA A 80 -1.62 -2.30 -1.68
CA ALA A 80 -1.50 -0.86 -1.89
C ALA A 80 -2.02 -0.45 -3.28
N ALA A 81 -1.70 -1.21 -4.32
CA ALA A 81 -2.22 -1.01 -5.66
C ALA A 81 -3.75 -1.14 -5.73
N GLY A 82 -4.32 -2.15 -5.06
CA GLY A 82 -5.78 -2.36 -4.99
C GLY A 82 -6.52 -1.23 -4.28
N VAL A 83 -5.93 -0.66 -3.22
CA VAL A 83 -6.53 0.48 -2.52
C VAL A 83 -6.38 1.76 -3.35
N ARG A 84 -5.21 2.01 -3.93
CA ARG A 84 -4.94 3.18 -4.79
C ARG A 84 -5.76 3.17 -6.07
N SER A 85 -6.02 2.00 -6.64
CA SER A 85 -6.85 1.84 -7.85
C SER A 85 -8.33 2.17 -7.62
N ALA A 86 -8.76 2.20 -6.36
CA ALA A 86 -10.07 2.66 -5.91
C ALA A 86 -10.04 4.14 -5.45
N GLU A 87 -9.05 4.91 -5.90
CA GLU A 87 -8.86 6.35 -5.59
C GLU A 87 -8.69 6.65 -4.08
N LYS A 88 -8.27 5.65 -3.30
CA LYS A 88 -8.01 5.80 -1.87
C LYS A 88 -6.52 6.00 -1.59
N VAL A 89 -6.22 6.64 -0.48
CA VAL A 89 -4.86 6.98 -0.05
C VAL A 89 -4.26 5.85 0.78
N VAL A 90 -3.01 5.45 0.47
CA VAL A 90 -2.26 4.45 1.24
C VAL A 90 -0.96 5.04 1.75
N LEU A 91 -0.70 4.88 3.05
CA LEU A 91 0.58 5.23 3.65
C LEU A 91 1.37 3.96 3.97
N CYS A 92 2.39 3.69 3.17
CA CYS A 92 3.35 2.64 3.45
C CYS A 92 4.42 3.17 4.41
N VAL A 93 4.85 2.35 5.38
CA VAL A 93 5.91 2.71 6.33
C VAL A 93 6.79 1.49 6.59
N ALA A 94 8.10 1.69 6.60
CA ALA A 94 9.07 0.69 7.03
C ALA A 94 9.85 1.20 8.25
N SER A 95 10.02 0.35 9.26
CA SER A 95 10.64 0.73 10.53
C SER A 95 12.15 0.96 10.45
N SER A 96 12.85 0.43 9.44
CA SER A 96 14.31 0.53 9.30
C SER A 96 14.80 1.68 8.41
N GLY A 97 13.91 2.50 7.83
CA GLY A 97 14.28 3.64 7.00
C GLY A 97 14.99 3.31 5.67
N ILE A 98 15.14 2.03 5.31
CA ILE A 98 15.89 1.60 4.12
C ILE A 98 15.01 1.51 2.85
N ALA A 99 13.70 1.32 2.97
CA ALA A 99 12.75 1.55 1.89
C ALA A 99 11.32 1.50 2.45
N SER A 100 10.54 2.57 2.25
CA SER A 100 9.08 2.47 2.29
C SER A 100 8.60 2.02 0.90
N LEU A 101 7.54 1.20 0.86
CA LEU A 101 6.82 0.84 -0.37
C LEU A 101 6.10 2.05 -0.98
#